data_AF-A0AAW0DLD0-F1
#
_entry.id   AF-A0AAW0DLD0-F1
#
_cell.length_a   1.000
_cell.length_b   1.000
_cell.length_c   1.000
_cell.angle_alpha   90.00
_cell.angle_beta   90.00
_cell.angle_gamma   90.00
#
_symmetry.space_group_name_H-M   'P 1'
#
loop_
_entity.id
_entity.type
_entity.pdbx_description
1 polymer ?
#
loop_
_entity_poly.entity_id
_entity_poly.type
_entity_poly.pdbx_seq_one_letter_code
_entity_poly.pdbx_strand_id
1 'polypeptide(L)'
;MSTLELIWNSEKRYKMWSWKNGNVHYVAHFIRRIDKRDNVCTVRIGERGGPKVPKSNRDEDAAVGVVKLAFTPDASDALEREAQCYTQMESLQGVAVPRCLGHFRSKVAGAEMSCLVLDYCVGYPGDPMLDVRRRIMTAAYALHAQNVLHGDLLDGRHFVKSGRDVAIVDFAAAVPHKCVHGRRIHGPDGRTVIGSCPELAALERIYGVHTPA
;
A
#
# COMPACT_ATOMS: atom_id res chain seq x y z
N MET A 1 4.61 1.95 -21.63
CA MET A 1 5.64 2.41 -20.68
C MET A 1 5.10 3.63 -19.97
N SER A 2 5.11 3.61 -18.64
CA SER A 2 4.74 4.76 -17.82
C SER A 2 5.96 5.50 -17.33
N THR A 3 5.80 6.78 -17.01
CA THR A 3 6.89 7.59 -16.45
C THR A 3 6.43 8.38 -15.24
N LEU A 4 7.38 8.76 -14.41
CA LEU A 4 7.20 9.66 -13.28
C LEU A 4 8.29 10.73 -13.34
N GLU A 5 7.88 11.99 -13.32
CA GLU A 5 8.78 13.10 -13.04
C GLU A 5 8.61 13.51 -11.57
N LEU A 6 9.56 13.10 -10.72
CA LEU A 6 9.58 13.44 -9.30
C LEU A 6 10.44 14.69 -9.07
N ILE A 7 9.79 15.78 -8.65
CA ILE A 7 10.38 17.10 -8.45
C ILE A 7 10.55 17.30 -6.94
N TRP A 8 11.79 17.21 -6.47
CA TRP A 8 12.11 17.34 -5.04
C TRP A 8 12.14 18.80 -4.60
N ASN A 9 12.72 19.67 -5.44
CA ASN A 9 12.76 21.12 -5.30
C ASN A 9 13.05 21.74 -6.68
N SER A 10 13.36 23.04 -6.72
CA SER A 10 13.70 23.75 -7.96
C SER A 10 14.88 23.15 -8.72
N GLU A 11 15.82 22.51 -8.00
CA GLU A 11 17.10 22.03 -8.54
C GLU A 11 17.12 20.52 -8.80
N LYS A 12 16.41 19.74 -7.99
CA LYS A 12 16.45 18.27 -8.02
C LYS A 12 15.18 17.72 -8.64
N ARG A 13 15.34 17.11 -9.83
CA ARG A 13 14.29 16.43 -10.57
C ARG A 13 14.76 15.05 -10.99
N TYR A 14 13.90 14.06 -10.81
CA TYR A 14 14.17 12.67 -11.15
C TYR A 14 13.18 12.21 -12.21
N LYS A 15 13.69 11.82 -13.37
CA LYS A 15 12.89 11.15 -14.40
C LYS A 15 13.00 9.64 -14.18
N MET A 16 11.86 9.02 -13.92
CA MET A 16 11.75 7.61 -13.58
C MET A 16 10.79 6.94 -14.56
N TRP A 17 10.93 5.64 -14.76
CA TRP A 17 10.10 4.87 -15.69
C TRP A 17 9.62 3.56 -15.07
N SER A 18 8.49 3.07 -15.55
CA SER A 18 8.02 1.73 -15.26
C SER A 18 7.56 1.06 -16.55
N TRP A 19 7.97 -0.19 -16.72
CA TRP A 19 7.58 -1.02 -17.86
C TRP A 19 6.25 -1.73 -17.61
N LYS A 20 5.77 -1.74 -16.36
CA LYS A 20 4.62 -2.55 -15.93
C LYS A 20 3.28 -1.78 -15.91
N ASN A 21 3.26 -0.44 -15.88
CA ASN A 21 2.01 0.33 -15.65
C ASN A 21 1.45 1.06 -16.88
N GLY A 22 1.30 0.37 -18.00
CA GLY A 22 0.62 0.94 -19.17
C GLY A 22 1.32 2.18 -19.77
N ASN A 23 0.54 3.13 -20.31
CA ASN A 23 1.01 4.38 -20.94
C ASN A 23 0.52 5.62 -20.17
N VAL A 24 0.74 5.64 -18.85
CA VAL A 24 0.39 6.79 -18.00
C VAL A 24 1.67 7.53 -17.59
N HIS A 25 1.65 8.86 -17.63
CA HIS A 25 2.79 9.69 -17.26
C HIS A 25 2.41 10.57 -16.08
N TYR A 26 3.18 10.53 -14.99
CA TYR A 26 2.88 11.29 -13.78
C TYR A 26 3.88 12.43 -13.56
N VAL A 27 3.42 13.48 -12.89
CA VAL A 27 4.27 14.53 -12.32
C VAL A 27 3.99 14.55 -10.82
N ALA A 28 5.05 14.52 -10.01
CA ALA A 28 4.95 14.55 -8.56
C ALA A 28 5.86 15.62 -7.96
N HIS A 29 5.32 16.48 -7.10
CA HIS A 29 6.08 17.49 -6.35
C HIS A 29 6.20 17.10 -4.88
N PHE A 30 7.43 17.01 -4.36
CA PHE A 30 7.69 16.72 -2.96
C PHE A 30 7.09 17.78 -2.03
N ILE A 31 6.33 17.32 -1.02
CA ILE A 31 5.76 18.17 0.03
C ILE A 31 6.63 18.07 1.28
N ARG A 32 6.63 16.88 1.92
CA ARG A 32 7.36 16.61 3.17
C ARG A 32 7.62 15.13 3.36
N ARG A 33 8.59 14.79 4.21
CA ARG A 33 8.79 13.42 4.71
C ARG A 33 7.74 13.09 5.79
N ILE A 34 7.23 11.87 5.76
CA ILE A 34 6.32 11.34 6.80
C ILE A 34 7.15 10.78 7.94
N ASP A 35 8.10 9.90 7.61
CA ASP A 35 9.08 9.34 8.53
C ASP A 35 10.50 9.64 8.03
N LYS A 36 11.40 10.00 8.95
CA LYS A 36 12.82 10.19 8.63
C LYS A 36 13.56 8.87 8.40
N ARG A 37 13.05 7.75 8.96
CA ARG A 37 13.66 6.42 8.90
C ARG A 37 13.30 5.66 7.63
N ASP A 38 12.07 5.80 7.13
CA ASP A 38 11.54 4.87 6.11
C ASP A 38 11.54 5.43 4.68
N ASN A 39 12.25 6.54 4.42
CA ASN A 39 12.31 7.17 3.09
C ASN A 39 10.92 7.40 2.45
N VAL A 40 9.89 7.59 3.28
CA VAL A 40 8.51 7.82 2.87
C VAL A 40 8.21 9.31 2.87
N CYS A 41 7.68 9.81 1.77
CA CYS A 41 7.27 11.20 1.64
C CYS A 41 5.86 11.35 1.06
N THR A 42 5.28 12.51 1.33
CA THR A 42 4.05 12.98 0.68
C THR A 42 4.43 13.83 -0.52
N VAL A 43 3.64 13.69 -1.58
CA VAL A 43 3.79 14.44 -2.83
C VAL A 43 2.45 15.01 -3.27
N ARG A 44 2.47 16.12 -4.01
CA ARG A 44 1.36 16.45 -4.92
C ARG A 44 1.57 15.67 -6.18
N ILE A 45 0.54 14.99 -6.69
CA ILE A 45 0.67 14.11 -7.84
C ILE A 45 -0.54 14.24 -8.78
N GLY A 46 -0.27 14.09 -10.08
CA GLY A 46 -1.30 14.03 -11.11
C GLY A 46 -0.73 13.50 -12.42
N GLU A 47 -1.63 13.07 -13.29
CA GLU A 47 -1.29 12.65 -14.65
C GLU A 47 -0.88 13.87 -15.49
N ARG A 48 0.22 13.71 -16.25
CA ARG A 48 0.77 14.72 -17.14
C ARG A 48 -0.25 15.05 -18.24
N GLY A 49 -0.56 16.32 -18.39
CA GLY A 49 -1.60 16.80 -19.31
C GLY A 49 -3.02 16.67 -18.78
N GLY A 50 -3.20 16.05 -17.61
CA GLY A 50 -4.48 16.01 -16.91
C GLY A 50 -4.83 17.34 -16.25
N PRO A 51 -6.12 17.59 -15.94
CA PRO A 51 -6.59 18.85 -15.38
C PRO A 51 -6.06 19.14 -13.96
N LYS A 52 -5.60 18.10 -13.24
CA LYS A 52 -5.08 18.18 -11.87
C LYS A 52 -3.57 17.90 -11.78
N VAL A 53 -2.83 18.15 -12.87
CA VAL A 53 -1.37 18.03 -12.83
C VAL A 53 -0.81 19.11 -11.88
N PRO A 54 0.00 18.73 -10.87
CA PRO A 54 0.53 19.70 -9.92
C PRO A 54 1.50 20.65 -10.60
N LYS A 55 1.36 21.95 -10.35
CA LYS A 55 2.30 22.98 -10.82
C LYS A 55 3.41 23.27 -9.80
N SER A 56 3.16 22.95 -8.53
CA SER A 56 4.11 23.14 -7.44
C SER A 56 3.76 22.20 -6.26
N ASN A 57 4.59 22.19 -5.22
CA ASN A 57 4.26 21.47 -3.99
C ASN A 57 3.18 22.14 -3.12
N ARG A 58 2.77 23.37 -3.45
CA ARG A 58 1.68 24.12 -2.80
C ARG A 58 0.37 24.06 -3.57
N ASP A 59 0.33 23.28 -4.65
CA ASP A 59 -0.88 23.12 -5.47
C ASP A 59 -1.91 22.31 -4.69
N GLU A 60 -2.88 23.00 -4.06
CA GLU A 60 -3.88 22.37 -3.20
C GLU A 60 -4.95 21.61 -3.99
N ASP A 61 -5.14 21.96 -5.26
CA ASP A 61 -6.09 21.31 -6.18
C ASP A 61 -5.58 19.95 -6.68
N ALA A 62 -4.27 19.75 -6.66
CA ALA A 62 -3.64 18.48 -7.00
C ALA A 62 -3.82 17.43 -5.89
N ALA A 63 -4.01 16.18 -6.30
CA ALA A 63 -4.12 15.06 -5.37
C ALA A 63 -2.84 14.90 -4.54
N VAL A 64 -2.98 14.36 -3.33
CA VAL A 64 -1.85 13.99 -2.48
C VAL A 64 -1.57 12.50 -2.65
N GLY A 65 -0.31 12.15 -2.87
CA GLY A 65 0.17 10.78 -2.92
C GLY A 65 1.25 10.53 -1.87
N VAL A 66 1.58 9.26 -1.69
CA VAL A 66 2.73 8.78 -0.91
C VAL A 66 3.75 8.21 -1.86
N VAL A 67 5.01 8.53 -1.64
CA VAL A 67 6.15 7.95 -2.35
C VAL A 67 7.09 7.33 -1.34
N LYS A 68 7.34 6.03 -1.48
CA LYS A 68 8.44 5.33 -0.78
C LYS A 68 9.65 5.29 -1.70
N LEU A 69 10.84 5.64 -1.20
CA LEU A 69 12.07 5.67 -1.99
C LEU A 69 13.07 4.62 -1.53
N ALA A 70 13.76 4.01 -2.48
CA ALA A 70 14.92 3.17 -2.23
C ALA A 70 16.11 3.63 -3.07
N PHE A 71 17.30 3.54 -2.48
CA PHE A 71 18.57 3.99 -3.06
C PHE A 71 19.64 2.90 -3.10
N THR A 72 19.29 1.68 -2.67
CA THR A 72 20.15 0.50 -2.75
C THR A 72 19.44 -0.59 -3.57
N PRO A 73 20.20 -1.54 -4.16
CA PRO A 73 19.61 -2.67 -4.87
C PRO A 73 18.62 -3.46 -3.99
N ASP A 74 19.05 -3.88 -2.79
CA ASP A 74 18.21 -4.68 -1.88
C ASP A 74 16.91 -3.97 -1.48
N ALA A 75 16.98 -2.65 -1.21
CA ALA A 75 15.79 -1.87 -0.88
C ALA A 75 14.87 -1.69 -2.10
N SER A 76 15.44 -1.63 -3.31
CA SER A 76 14.68 -1.56 -4.56
C SER A 76 13.98 -2.87 -4.89
N ASP A 77 14.63 -4.00 -4.60
CA ASP A 77 14.02 -5.32 -4.72
C ASP A 77 12.93 -5.53 -3.66
N ALA A 78 13.12 -5.01 -2.45
CA ALA A 78 12.07 -4.99 -1.42
C ALA A 78 10.85 -4.16 -1.87
N LEU A 79 11.06 -2.95 -2.40
CA LEU A 79 9.96 -2.13 -2.95
C LEU A 79 9.28 -2.78 -4.15
N GLU A 80 10.01 -3.49 -5.01
CA GLU A 80 9.41 -4.21 -6.12
C GLU A 80 8.51 -5.36 -5.62
N ARG A 81 8.96 -6.12 -4.61
CA ARG A 81 8.13 -7.17 -3.98
C ARG A 81 6.88 -6.58 -3.33
N GLU A 82 7.01 -5.46 -2.63
CA GLU A 82 5.87 -4.75 -2.07
C GLU A 82 4.88 -4.32 -3.18
N ALA A 83 5.37 -3.73 -4.27
CA ALA A 83 4.56 -3.30 -5.40
C ALA A 83 3.78 -4.47 -6.03
N GLN A 84 4.41 -5.66 -6.13
CA GLN A 84 3.75 -6.87 -6.64
C GLN A 84 2.58 -7.31 -5.76
N CYS A 85 2.67 -7.12 -4.44
CA CYS A 85 1.55 -7.39 -3.54
C CYS A 85 0.34 -6.51 -3.88
N TYR A 86 0.57 -5.21 -4.11
CA TYR A 86 -0.51 -4.31 -4.56
C TYR A 86 -1.12 -4.73 -5.89
N THR A 87 -0.30 -5.18 -6.85
CA THR A 87 -0.78 -5.71 -8.14
C THR A 87 -1.66 -6.94 -7.94
N GLN A 88 -1.27 -7.88 -7.06
CA GLN A 88 -2.07 -9.07 -6.74
C GLN A 88 -3.42 -8.71 -6.11
N MET A 89 -3.49 -7.59 -5.39
CA MET A 89 -4.68 -7.11 -4.69
C MET A 89 -5.43 -6.01 -5.46
N GLU A 90 -5.41 -6.05 -6.80
CA GLU A 90 -6.07 -5.04 -7.65
C GLU A 90 -7.52 -4.77 -7.23
N SER A 91 -8.27 -5.83 -6.92
CA SER A 91 -9.67 -5.73 -6.48
C SER A 91 -9.88 -5.03 -5.13
N LEU A 92 -8.83 -4.88 -4.31
CA LEU A 92 -8.88 -4.21 -3.01
C LEU A 92 -8.38 -2.77 -3.04
N GLN A 93 -7.77 -2.34 -4.15
CA GLN A 93 -7.17 -1.02 -4.26
C GLN A 93 -8.22 0.11 -4.18
N GLY A 94 -8.01 1.03 -3.24
CA GLY A 94 -8.95 2.10 -2.91
C GLY A 94 -10.10 1.67 -2.00
N VAL A 95 -10.16 0.39 -1.60
CA VAL A 95 -11.18 -0.15 -0.68
C VAL A 95 -10.54 -0.55 0.64
N ALA A 96 -9.65 -1.54 0.62
CA ALA A 96 -9.00 -2.11 1.80
C ALA A 96 -7.47 -1.95 1.77
N VAL A 97 -6.90 -1.52 0.64
CA VAL A 97 -5.48 -1.12 0.49
C VAL A 97 -5.42 0.16 -0.35
N PRO A 98 -4.38 1.01 -0.24
CA PRO A 98 -4.21 2.15 -1.13
C PRO A 98 -4.15 1.74 -2.60
N ARG A 99 -4.54 2.65 -3.50
CA ARG A 99 -4.24 2.45 -4.92
C ARG A 99 -2.75 2.60 -5.16
N CYS A 100 -2.22 1.74 -6.00
CA CYS A 100 -0.82 1.68 -6.39
C CYS A 100 -0.70 2.26 -7.80
N LEU A 101 -0.25 3.52 -7.88
CA LEU A 101 0.07 4.18 -9.15
C LEU A 101 1.35 3.57 -9.76
N GLY A 102 2.18 3.03 -8.87
CA GLY A 102 3.04 1.89 -9.10
C GLY A 102 4.53 2.14 -8.87
N HIS A 103 5.34 1.22 -9.37
CA HIS A 103 6.76 1.15 -9.05
C HIS A 103 7.62 1.64 -10.23
N PHE A 104 8.43 2.68 -9.98
CA PHE A 104 9.26 3.34 -10.99
C PHE A 104 10.73 3.26 -10.62
N ARG A 105 11.61 3.16 -11.63
CA ARG A 105 13.06 3.10 -11.48
C ARG A 105 13.76 4.23 -12.23
N SER A 106 14.94 4.59 -11.76
CA SER A 106 15.86 5.52 -12.41
C SER A 106 17.31 5.24 -12.02
N LYS A 107 18.25 5.83 -12.76
CA LYS A 107 19.67 5.89 -12.40
C LYS A 107 20.06 7.34 -12.15
N VAL A 108 20.54 7.64 -10.96
CA VAL A 108 20.94 8.98 -10.52
C VAL A 108 22.42 8.93 -10.17
N ALA A 109 23.24 9.68 -10.92
CA ALA A 109 24.69 9.71 -10.72
C ALA A 109 25.34 8.30 -10.66
N GLY A 110 24.84 7.36 -11.47
CA GLY A 110 25.30 5.97 -11.51
C GLY A 110 24.69 5.03 -10.46
N ALA A 111 24.02 5.57 -9.42
CA ALA A 111 23.30 4.77 -8.42
C ALA A 111 21.86 4.47 -8.86
N GLU A 112 21.37 3.27 -8.55
CA GLU A 112 19.97 2.91 -8.77
C GLU A 112 19.07 3.57 -7.73
N MET A 113 17.96 4.14 -8.21
CA MET A 113 16.91 4.69 -7.39
C MET A 113 15.58 4.11 -7.84
N SER A 114 14.79 3.64 -6.90
CA SER A 114 13.43 3.18 -7.16
C SER A 114 12.43 3.87 -6.25
N CYS A 115 11.18 3.90 -6.68
CA CYS A 115 10.11 4.39 -5.84
C CYS A 115 8.80 3.65 -6.07
N LEU A 116 8.02 3.52 -5.01
CA LEU A 116 6.66 3.03 -5.02
C LEU A 116 5.71 4.20 -4.74
N VAL A 117 4.74 4.41 -5.62
CA VAL A 117 3.78 5.51 -5.55
C VAL A 117 2.40 4.98 -5.23
N LEU A 118 1.82 5.49 -4.14
CA LEU A 118 0.51 5.10 -3.62
C LEU A 118 -0.40 6.33 -3.43
N ASP A 119 -1.71 6.12 -3.39
CA ASP A 119 -2.66 7.12 -2.92
C ASP A 119 -2.39 7.48 -1.44
N TYR A 120 -2.59 8.74 -1.07
CA TYR A 120 -2.54 9.16 0.32
C TYR A 120 -3.88 8.90 1.00
N CYS A 121 -3.91 7.94 1.93
CA CYS A 121 -5.10 7.65 2.73
C CYS A 121 -5.33 8.72 3.80
N VAL A 122 -6.53 9.30 3.80
CA VAL A 122 -6.99 10.26 4.81
C VAL A 122 -8.32 9.78 5.38
N GLY A 123 -8.46 9.85 6.70
CA GLY A 123 -9.70 9.49 7.39
C GLY A 123 -10.59 10.69 7.67
N TYR A 124 -11.90 10.44 7.79
CA TYR A 124 -12.80 11.39 8.42
C TYR A 124 -12.77 11.24 9.96
N PRO A 125 -12.85 12.33 10.73
CA PRO A 125 -13.03 12.24 12.18
C PRO A 125 -14.45 11.77 12.51
N GLY A 126 -14.62 11.12 13.68
CA GLY A 126 -15.94 10.90 14.29
C GLY A 126 -16.48 9.46 14.32
N ASP A 127 -15.76 8.46 13.82
CA ASP A 127 -16.26 7.08 13.86
C ASP A 127 -16.12 6.43 15.27
N PRO A 128 -17.16 5.73 15.75
CA PRO A 128 -17.09 4.92 16.97
C PRO A 128 -15.99 3.85 16.91
N MET A 129 -15.37 3.56 18.07
CA MET A 129 -14.27 2.59 18.15
C MET A 129 -14.65 1.15 17.74
N LEU A 130 -15.90 0.73 17.98
CA LEU A 130 -16.39 -0.60 17.57
C LEU A 130 -16.44 -0.75 16.05
N ASP A 131 -16.82 0.30 15.32
CA ASP A 131 -16.87 0.29 13.87
C ASP A 131 -15.47 0.18 13.26
N VAL A 132 -14.47 0.80 13.89
CA VAL A 132 -13.07 0.69 13.46
C VAL A 132 -12.54 -0.73 13.58
N ARG A 133 -12.79 -1.42 14.70
CA ARG A 133 -12.35 -2.81 14.89
C ARG A 133 -12.95 -3.75 13.85
N ARG A 134 -14.24 -3.59 13.56
CA ARG A 134 -14.92 -4.37 12.53
C ARG A 134 -14.33 -4.12 11.14
N ARG A 135 -14.04 -2.87 10.80
CA ARG A 135 -13.41 -2.49 9.52
C ARG A 135 -11.99 -3.02 9.39
N ILE A 136 -11.19 -2.99 10.45
CA ILE A 136 -9.87 -3.64 10.52
C ILE A 136 -10.00 -5.13 10.17
N MET A 137 -10.91 -5.84 10.84
CA MET A 137 -11.08 -7.27 10.59
C MET A 137 -11.59 -7.54 9.18
N THR A 138 -12.51 -6.71 8.67
CA THR A 138 -13.02 -6.83 7.29
C THR A 138 -11.88 -6.67 6.28
N ALA A 139 -11.02 -5.67 6.46
CA ALA A 139 -9.86 -5.44 5.58
C ALA A 139 -8.86 -6.61 5.65
N ALA A 140 -8.56 -7.12 6.85
CA ALA A 140 -7.64 -8.24 7.04
C ALA A 140 -8.16 -9.54 6.41
N TYR A 141 -9.46 -9.83 6.56
CA TYR A 141 -10.07 -10.99 5.90
C TYR A 141 -10.08 -10.85 4.38
N ALA A 142 -10.37 -9.66 3.85
CA ALA A 142 -10.32 -9.39 2.41
C ALA A 142 -8.91 -9.58 1.84
N LEU A 143 -7.89 -9.10 2.56
CA LEU A 143 -6.47 -9.31 2.24
C LEU A 143 -6.14 -10.81 2.15
N HIS A 144 -6.52 -11.58 3.16
CA HIS A 144 -6.25 -13.02 3.21
C HIS A 144 -6.99 -13.79 2.12
N ALA A 145 -8.18 -13.34 1.71
CA ALA A 145 -8.92 -13.90 0.58
C ALA A 145 -8.16 -13.73 -0.76
N GLN A 146 -7.29 -12.71 -0.88
CA GLN A 146 -6.39 -12.53 -2.02
C GLN A 146 -5.10 -13.37 -1.92
N ASN A 147 -4.98 -14.28 -0.95
CA ASN A 147 -3.80 -15.12 -0.72
C ASN A 147 -2.52 -14.31 -0.38
N VAL A 148 -2.66 -13.23 0.38
CA VAL A 148 -1.54 -12.40 0.85
C VAL A 148 -1.50 -12.43 2.37
N LEU A 149 -0.34 -12.79 2.94
CA LEU A 149 -0.05 -12.69 4.37
C LEU A 149 0.72 -11.39 4.54
N HIS A 150 0.28 -10.50 5.42
CA HIS A 150 1.01 -9.25 5.60
C HIS A 150 2.29 -9.46 6.41
N GLY A 151 2.21 -10.28 7.45
CA GLY A 151 3.34 -10.65 8.30
C GLY A 151 3.60 -9.71 9.47
N ASP A 152 2.85 -8.60 9.59
CA ASP A 152 3.09 -7.60 10.64
C ASP A 152 1.84 -6.83 11.09
N LEU A 153 0.62 -7.31 10.80
CA LEU A 153 -0.62 -6.57 11.15
C LEU A 153 -0.88 -6.40 12.66
N LEU A 154 -0.04 -6.97 13.52
CA LEU A 154 -0.12 -6.70 14.95
C LEU A 154 0.41 -5.31 15.30
N ASP A 155 1.23 -4.71 14.43
CA ASP A 155 1.54 -3.28 14.51
C ASP A 155 0.37 -2.46 13.94
N GLY A 156 -0.33 -1.77 14.84
CA GLY A 156 -1.48 -0.93 14.51
C GLY A 156 -1.17 0.21 13.53
N ARG A 157 0.11 0.56 13.30
CA ARG A 157 0.53 1.59 12.33
C ARG A 157 0.25 1.22 10.88
N HIS A 158 0.09 -0.07 10.59
CA HIS A 158 -0.24 -0.58 9.24
C HIS A 158 -1.72 -0.44 8.89
N PHE A 159 -2.55 0.00 9.84
CA PHE A 159 -3.93 0.38 9.59
C PHE A 159 -4.04 1.90 9.55
N VAL A 160 -4.28 2.45 8.35
CA VAL A 160 -4.52 3.88 8.17
C VAL A 160 -5.99 4.12 7.84
N LYS A 161 -6.53 5.25 8.26
CA LYS A 161 -7.90 5.62 7.89
C LYS A 161 -7.96 6.00 6.41
N SER A 162 -9.00 5.53 5.71
CA SER A 162 -9.25 5.81 4.30
C SER A 162 -10.73 6.12 4.09
N GLY A 163 -11.09 7.40 4.09
CA GLY A 163 -12.48 7.85 4.13
C GLY A 163 -13.16 7.40 5.42
N ARG A 164 -14.22 6.59 5.28
CA ARG A 164 -14.88 5.90 6.41
C ARG A 164 -14.31 4.49 6.62
N ASP A 165 -13.41 4.00 5.79
CA ASP A 165 -12.86 2.66 5.92
C ASP A 165 -11.45 2.68 6.49
N VAL A 166 -10.87 1.48 6.61
CA VAL A 166 -9.48 1.26 6.99
C VAL A 166 -8.75 0.67 5.80
N ALA A 167 -7.61 1.25 5.47
CA ALA A 167 -6.69 0.70 4.49
C ALA A 167 -5.49 0.07 5.20
N ILE A 168 -5.10 -1.11 4.73
CA ILE A 168 -3.87 -1.79 5.12
C ILE A 168 -2.74 -1.26 4.25
N VAL A 169 -1.62 -0.88 4.88
CA VAL A 169 -0.43 -0.33 4.22
C VAL A 169 0.82 -1.10 4.63
N ASP A 170 1.89 -0.89 3.88
CA ASP A 170 3.23 -1.41 4.17
C ASP A 170 3.40 -2.93 4.05
N PHE A 171 3.36 -3.40 2.80
CA PHE A 171 3.49 -4.83 2.47
C PHE A 171 4.95 -5.29 2.36
N ALA A 172 5.90 -4.61 3.02
CA ALA A 172 7.33 -4.95 2.91
C ALA A 172 7.66 -6.35 3.46
N ALA A 173 6.92 -6.80 4.48
CA ALA A 173 7.03 -8.15 5.06
C ALA A 173 6.05 -9.17 4.42
N ALA A 174 5.25 -8.74 3.44
CA ALA A 174 4.17 -9.54 2.93
C ALA A 174 4.68 -10.68 2.06
N VAL A 175 3.99 -11.82 2.14
CA VAL A 175 4.29 -13.02 1.37
C VAL A 175 3.02 -13.64 0.81
N PRO A 176 3.07 -14.29 -0.37
CA PRO A 176 1.98 -15.12 -0.83
C PRO A 176 1.69 -16.23 0.17
N HIS A 177 0.41 -16.45 0.50
CA HIS A 177 0.01 -17.59 1.33
C HIS A 177 -1.39 -18.08 0.97
N LYS A 178 -1.60 -19.39 1.05
CA LYS A 178 -2.94 -19.96 0.89
C LYS A 178 -3.66 -19.92 2.24
N CYS A 179 -4.55 -18.94 2.42
CA CYS A 179 -5.27 -18.82 3.69
C CYS A 179 -6.18 -20.03 3.91
N VAL A 180 -6.05 -20.67 5.07
CA VAL A 180 -6.90 -21.78 5.50
C VAL A 180 -7.84 -21.39 6.64
N HIS A 181 -7.79 -20.14 7.11
CA HIS A 181 -8.56 -19.67 8.26
C HIS A 181 -10.07 -19.89 8.00
N GLY A 182 -10.75 -20.53 8.95
CA GLY A 182 -12.18 -20.82 8.86
C GLY A 182 -12.56 -21.93 7.86
N ARG A 183 -11.60 -22.49 7.11
CA ARG A 183 -11.87 -23.57 6.14
C ARG A 183 -11.89 -24.92 6.83
N ARG A 184 -12.78 -25.81 6.41
CA ARG A 184 -12.78 -27.22 6.82
C ARG A 184 -11.61 -27.94 6.12
N ILE A 185 -10.75 -28.56 6.91
CA ILE A 185 -9.61 -29.36 6.45
C ILE A 185 -9.88 -30.81 6.84
N HIS A 186 -9.87 -31.72 5.86
CA HIS A 186 -10.03 -33.14 6.08
C HIS A 186 -8.66 -33.79 6.26
N GLY A 187 -8.46 -34.40 7.43
CA GLY A 187 -7.26 -35.16 7.76
C GLY A 187 -7.28 -36.56 7.13
N PRO A 188 -6.10 -37.18 6.97
CA PRO A 188 -5.99 -38.55 6.48
C PRO A 188 -6.60 -39.59 7.45
N ASP A 189 -6.83 -39.20 8.71
CA ASP A 189 -7.52 -39.99 9.74
C ASP A 189 -9.06 -39.86 9.67
N GLY A 190 -9.59 -39.18 8.65
CA GLY A 190 -11.03 -38.92 8.47
C GLY A 190 -11.58 -37.80 9.36
N ARG A 191 -10.75 -37.18 10.21
CA ARG A 191 -11.19 -36.06 11.05
C ARG A 191 -11.27 -34.77 10.25
N THR A 192 -12.23 -33.93 10.59
CA THR A 192 -12.34 -32.57 10.02
C THR A 192 -11.95 -31.57 11.08
N VAL A 193 -10.96 -30.72 10.78
CA VAL A 193 -10.54 -29.61 11.63
C VAL A 193 -10.83 -28.29 10.93
N ILE A 194 -11.01 -27.21 11.69
CA ILE A 194 -11.09 -25.85 11.14
C ILE A 194 -9.67 -25.30 11.05
N GLY A 195 -9.26 -24.92 9.83
CA GLY A 195 -7.98 -24.30 9.59
C GLY A 195 -7.84 -22.97 10.32
N SER A 196 -6.64 -22.67 10.79
CA SER A 196 -6.32 -21.43 11.48
C SER A 196 -5.11 -20.77 10.82
N CYS A 197 -5.28 -19.53 10.36
CA CYS A 197 -4.17 -18.67 9.98
C CYS A 197 -3.67 -17.91 11.22
N PRO A 198 -2.37 -17.98 11.57
CA PRO A 198 -1.83 -17.33 12.76
C PRO A 198 -2.07 -15.82 12.83
N GLU A 199 -1.93 -15.11 11.69
CA GLU A 199 -2.14 -13.66 11.63
C GLU A 199 -3.60 -13.29 11.93
N LEU A 200 -4.57 -13.91 11.24
CA LEU A 200 -6.00 -13.65 11.51
C LEU A 200 -6.41 -14.07 12.93
N ALA A 201 -5.96 -15.22 13.42
CA ALA A 201 -6.25 -15.66 14.79
C ALA A 201 -5.65 -14.73 15.85
N ALA A 202 -4.51 -14.08 15.56
CA ALA A 202 -3.96 -13.05 16.44
C ALA A 202 -4.77 -11.75 16.38
N LEU A 203 -5.19 -11.32 15.19
CA LEU A 203 -6.04 -10.14 15.02
C LEU A 203 -7.41 -10.31 15.70
N GLU A 204 -8.04 -11.48 15.62
CA GLU A 204 -9.33 -11.74 16.26
C GLU A 204 -9.27 -11.63 17.78
N ARG A 205 -8.13 -11.97 18.40
CA ARG A 205 -7.93 -11.79 19.84
C ARG A 205 -7.85 -10.32 20.24
N ILE A 206 -7.44 -9.43 19.34
CA ILE A 206 -7.26 -7.99 19.61
C ILE A 206 -8.51 -7.20 19.21
N TYR A 207 -9.06 -7.47 18.04
CA TYR A 207 -10.12 -6.68 17.41
C TYR A 207 -11.49 -7.37 17.44
N GLY A 208 -11.55 -8.65 17.82
CA GLY A 208 -12.77 -9.45 17.85
C GLY A 208 -12.93 -10.32 16.59
N VAL A 209 -13.81 -11.33 16.69
CA VAL A 209 -14.12 -12.23 15.57
C VAL A 209 -14.86 -11.48 14.47
N HIS A 210 -14.48 -11.72 13.21
CA HIS A 210 -15.17 -11.11 12.09
C HIS A 210 -16.58 -11.68 11.95
N THR A 211 -17.58 -10.78 12.01
CA THR A 211 -18.97 -11.08 11.70
C THR A 211 -19.34 -10.32 10.41
N PRO A 212 -19.50 -11.02 9.27
CA PRO A 212 -19.95 -10.38 8.04
C PRO A 212 -21.34 -9.73 8.28
N ALA A 213 -21.56 -8.57 7.66
CA ALA A 213 -22.82 -7.84 7.72
C ALA A 213 -23.96 -8.57 7.02
#